data_AF-A0AAV4U8X8-F1
#
_entry.id   AF-A0AAV4U8X8-F1
#
_cell.length_a   1.000
_cell.length_b   1.000
_cell.length_c   1.000
_cell.angle_alpha   90.00
_cell.angle_beta   90.00
_cell.angle_gamma   90.00
#
_symmetry.space_group_name_H-M   'P 1'
#
loop_
_entity.id
_entity.type
_entity.pdbx_description
1 polymer ?
#
loop_
_entity_poly.entity_id
_entity_poly.type
_entity_poly.pdbx_seq_one_letter_code
_entity_poly.pdbx_strand_id
1 'polypeptide(L)'
;MTIHKSQGCTFDCVRVGMTPRMSRSLQYVGLSRVTKANGLYILNDYYPPATAKEDDPLTKELKRLESAASDPIFAFLYKRKENYSYQFMYHNVQAHHEDLSSDQSFMHTDLLLLAETWTIRSDRFEFLDFKLCRNPFESNSYKKA
;
A
#
# COMPACT_ATOMS: atom_id res chain seq x y z
N MET A 1 13.35 21.80 -6.85
CA MET A 1 12.21 21.25 -6.06
C MET A 1 12.55 21.38 -4.58
N THR A 2 11.60 21.75 -3.72
CA THR A 2 11.84 21.84 -2.27
C THR A 2 11.64 20.50 -1.59
N ILE A 3 12.27 20.28 -0.43
CA ILE A 3 12.12 19.03 0.34
C ILE A 3 10.64 18.75 0.66
N HIS A 4 9.88 19.77 1.07
CA HIS A 4 8.44 19.62 1.32
C HIS A 4 7.66 19.13 0.10
N LYS A 5 7.96 19.62 -1.11
CA LYS A 5 7.30 19.19 -2.35
C LYS A 5 7.76 17.82 -2.83
N SER A 6 8.89 17.31 -2.33
CA SER A 6 9.41 15.99 -2.67
C SER A 6 8.86 14.87 -1.78
N GLN A 7 8.13 15.21 -0.71
CA GLN A 7 7.62 14.22 0.25
C GLN A 7 6.66 13.25 -0.45
N GLY A 8 6.91 11.95 -0.28
CA GLY A 8 6.14 10.88 -0.93
C GLY A 8 6.64 10.50 -2.33
N CYS A 9 7.52 11.29 -2.94
CA CYS A 9 8.12 10.95 -4.23
C CYS A 9 9.38 10.08 -4.06
N THR A 10 9.72 9.34 -5.11
CA THR A 10 10.95 8.55 -5.23
C THR A 10 11.69 8.98 -6.50
N PHE A 11 13.01 9.13 -6.42
CA PHE A 11 13.87 9.54 -7.52
C PHE A 11 15.05 8.59 -7.66
N ASP A 12 15.57 8.46 -8.88
CA ASP A 12 16.79 7.68 -9.13
C ASP A 12 18.04 8.40 -8.62
N CYS A 13 18.04 9.73 -8.66
CA CYS A 13 19.17 10.57 -8.29
C CYS A 13 18.71 11.91 -7.68
N VAL A 14 19.32 12.33 -6.58
CA VAL A 14 19.04 13.61 -5.92
C VAL A 14 20.33 14.28 -5.44
N ARG A 15 20.32 15.62 -5.51
CA ARG A 15 21.32 16.48 -4.87
C ARG A 15 20.66 17.23 -3.72
N VAL A 16 21.10 16.99 -2.49
CA VAL A 16 20.52 17.59 -1.28
C VAL A 16 21.45 18.68 -0.76
N GLY A 17 21.00 19.93 -0.83
CA GLY A 17 21.68 21.06 -0.21
C GLY A 17 21.48 21.08 1.29
N MET A 18 22.56 20.79 2.04
CA MET A 18 22.52 20.82 3.51
C MET A 18 22.73 22.22 4.04
N THR A 19 22.00 22.57 5.10
CA THR A 19 22.23 23.77 5.90
C THR A 19 22.22 23.43 7.40
N PRO A 20 22.98 24.14 8.25
CA PRO A 20 23.05 23.84 9.69
C PRO A 20 21.71 23.92 10.43
N ARG A 21 20.71 24.63 9.87
CA ARG A 21 19.38 24.81 10.47
C ARG A 21 18.36 23.77 10.01
N MET A 22 18.75 22.82 9.16
CA MET A 22 17.82 21.77 8.72
C MET A 22 17.45 20.86 9.89
N SER A 23 16.15 20.77 10.15
CA SER A 23 15.61 19.85 11.15
C SER A 23 15.89 18.40 10.78
N ARG A 24 15.89 17.51 11.78
CA ARG A 24 15.99 16.06 11.59
C ARG A 24 14.96 15.54 10.56
N SER A 25 13.73 16.04 10.62
CA SER A 25 12.66 15.66 9.70
C SER A 25 12.95 16.07 8.25
N LEU A 26 13.49 17.27 8.02
CA LEU A 26 13.84 17.73 6.68
C LEU A 26 15.02 16.94 6.10
N GLN A 27 16.03 16.65 6.92
CA GLN A 27 17.14 15.80 6.51
C GLN A 27 16.64 14.39 6.15
N TYR A 28 15.81 13.79 7.01
CA TYR A 28 15.22 12.47 6.75
C TYR A 28 14.43 12.45 5.43
N VAL A 29 13.52 13.41 5.22
CA VAL A 29 12.72 13.46 3.98
C VAL A 29 13.63 13.63 2.77
N GLY A 30 14.56 14.58 2.79
CA GLY A 30 15.45 14.86 1.65
C GLY A 30 16.35 13.68 1.28
N LEU A 31 16.93 13.00 2.28
CA LEU A 31 17.85 11.88 2.08
C LEU A 31 17.13 10.59 1.69
N SER A 32 15.89 10.37 2.15
CA SER A 32 15.08 9.18 1.85
C SER A 32 14.39 9.20 0.48
N ARG A 33 14.67 10.21 -0.36
CA ARG A 33 14.07 10.35 -1.68
C ARG A 33 14.68 9.42 -2.74
N VAL A 34 15.82 8.80 -2.46
CA VAL A 34 16.47 7.82 -3.34
C VAL A 34 16.49 6.44 -2.72
N THR A 35 16.47 5.41 -3.57
CA THR A 35 16.49 4.01 -3.15
C THR A 35 17.90 3.42 -3.05
N LYS A 36 18.89 4.07 -3.69
CA LYS A 36 20.28 3.62 -3.73
C LYS A 36 21.24 4.74 -3.34
N ALA A 37 22.26 4.41 -2.57
CA ALA A 37 23.25 5.37 -2.09
C ALA A 37 24.03 6.05 -3.23
N ASN A 38 24.26 5.35 -4.35
CA ASN A 38 24.95 5.91 -5.51
C ASN A 38 24.17 7.03 -6.21
N GLY A 39 22.86 7.13 -5.98
CA GLY A 39 22.01 8.22 -6.46
C GLY A 39 21.94 9.42 -5.51
N LEU A 40 22.56 9.34 -4.32
CA LEU A 40 22.53 10.39 -3.31
C LEU A 40 23.79 11.25 -3.37
N TYR A 41 23.61 12.56 -3.53
CA TYR A 41 24.70 13.53 -3.48
C TYR A 41 24.37 14.60 -2.44
N ILE A 42 25.24 14.75 -1.43
CA ILE A 42 25.13 15.78 -0.42
C ILE A 42 25.96 16.99 -0.89
N LEU A 43 25.30 18.14 -1.01
CA LEU A 43 25.97 19.41 -1.28
C LEU A 43 26.26 20.10 0.06
N ASN A 44 27.47 20.66 0.18
CA ASN A 44 28.05 21.19 1.42
C ASN A 44 28.40 20.10 2.44
N ASP A 45 28.85 20.53 3.62
CA ASP A 45 29.13 19.62 4.72
C ASP A 45 27.84 18.94 5.23
N TYR A 46 27.99 17.69 5.66
CA TYR A 46 26.92 16.97 6.34
C TYR A 46 26.81 17.44 7.79
N TYR A 47 25.65 17.95 8.17
CA TYR A 47 25.35 18.37 9.54
C TYR A 47 24.44 17.33 10.21
N PRO A 48 25.00 16.38 10.98
CA PRO A 48 24.20 15.32 11.59
C PRO A 48 23.11 15.93 12.48
N PRO A 49 21.87 15.44 12.41
CA PRO A 49 20.82 15.93 13.28
C PRO A 49 21.16 15.53 14.72
N ALA A 50 20.73 16.34 15.69
CA ALA A 50 20.85 15.98 17.10
C ALA A 50 20.25 14.58 17.34
N THR A 51 20.73 13.85 18.35
CA THR A 51 20.17 12.56 18.73
C THR A 51 18.72 12.73 19.20
N ALA A 52 17.84 11.79 18.86
CA ALA A 52 16.47 11.79 19.38
C ALA A 52 16.53 11.60 20.91
N LYS A 53 15.83 12.48 21.64
CA LYS A 53 15.71 12.33 23.10
C LYS A 53 14.73 11.19 23.38
N GLU A 54 14.91 10.48 24.49
CA GLU A 54 13.96 9.45 24.90
C GLU A 54 12.57 10.03 25.21
N ASP A 55 12.53 11.28 25.70
CA ASP A 55 11.30 12.01 25.97
C ASP A 55 10.63 12.62 24.73
N ASP A 56 11.25 12.51 23.56
CA ASP A 56 10.66 12.99 22.31
C ASP A 56 9.35 12.22 22.02
N PRO A 57 8.22 12.92 21.77
CA PRO A 57 6.95 12.27 21.46
C PRO A 57 7.04 11.24 20.33
N LEU A 58 7.89 11.47 19.33
CA LEU A 58 8.10 10.52 18.23
C LEU A 58 8.77 9.23 18.72
N THR A 59 9.81 9.35 19.57
CA THR A 59 10.51 8.20 20.13
C THR A 59 9.58 7.37 21.01
N LYS A 60 8.75 8.02 21.84
CA LYS A 60 7.75 7.36 22.68
C LYS A 60 6.72 6.61 21.84
N GLU A 61 6.22 7.24 20.78
CA GLU A 61 5.24 6.61 19.90
C GLU A 61 5.83 5.44 19.10
N LEU A 62 7.06 5.56 18.59
CA LEU A 62 7.76 4.45 17.94
C LEU A 62 7.95 3.27 18.90
N LYS A 63 8.43 3.51 20.13
CA LYS A 63 8.53 2.46 21.17
C LYS A 63 7.17 1.84 21.49
N ARG A 64 6.10 2.66 21.54
CA ARG A 64 4.73 2.18 21.77
C ARG A 64 4.26 1.29 20.62
N LEU A 65 4.52 1.66 19.37
CA LEU A 65 4.15 0.87 18.19
C LEU A 65 4.96 -0.43 18.08
N GLU A 66 6.23 -0.41 18.47
CA GLU A 66 7.08 -1.61 18.51
C GLU A 66 6.61 -2.62 19.58
N SER A 67 6.15 -2.13 20.73
CA SER A 67 5.70 -2.96 21.87
C SER A 67 4.23 -3.36 21.82
N ALA A 68 3.38 -2.52 21.24
CA ALA A 68 1.95 -2.76 21.08
C ALA A 68 1.63 -2.99 19.60
N ALA A 69 1.95 -4.20 19.11
CA ALA A 69 1.47 -4.66 17.82
C ALA A 69 -0.06 -4.53 17.80
N SER A 70 -0.54 -3.53 17.07
CA SER A 70 -1.96 -3.24 16.96
C SER A 70 -2.44 -3.92 15.68
N ASP A 71 -3.36 -4.87 15.80
CA ASP A 71 -4.05 -5.36 14.62
C ASP A 71 -4.84 -4.19 14.00
N PRO A 72 -4.65 -3.90 12.70
CA PRO A 72 -5.46 -2.90 12.04
C PRO A 72 -6.94 -3.20 12.23
N ILE A 73 -7.77 -2.16 12.31
CA ILE A 73 -9.24 -2.34 12.43
C ILE A 73 -9.78 -3.22 11.28
N PHE A 74 -9.12 -3.15 10.12
CA PHE A 74 -9.42 -3.92 8.91
C PHE A 74 -8.64 -5.24 8.79
N ALA A 75 -8.00 -5.71 9.87
CA ALA A 75 -7.30 -6.99 9.88
C ALA A 75 -8.20 -8.17 9.49
N PHE A 76 -9.50 -8.05 9.74
CA PHE A 76 -10.50 -9.05 9.34
C PHE A 76 -10.55 -9.31 7.83
N LEU A 77 -10.03 -8.39 6.99
CA LEU A 77 -9.99 -8.59 5.54
C LEU A 77 -9.01 -9.69 5.12
N TYR A 78 -7.89 -9.81 5.82
CA TYR A 78 -6.81 -10.76 5.48
C TYR A 78 -6.49 -11.75 6.61
N LYS A 79 -7.15 -11.65 7.76
CA LYS A 79 -7.11 -12.62 8.86
C LYS A 79 -8.53 -13.05 9.21
N ARG A 80 -8.82 -14.34 9.07
CA ARG A 80 -10.08 -14.92 9.53
C ARG A 80 -10.23 -14.70 11.03
N LYS A 81 -11.33 -14.09 11.45
CA LYS A 81 -11.72 -14.05 12.86
C LYS A 81 -12.17 -15.45 13.27
N GLU A 82 -11.58 -16.02 14.32
CA GLU A 82 -11.83 -17.40 14.80
C GLU A 82 -13.33 -17.71 15.02
N ASN A 83 -14.13 -16.69 15.31
CA ASN A 83 -15.56 -16.83 15.64
C ASN A 83 -16.49 -16.88 14.41
N TYR A 84 -15.97 -16.72 13.20
CA TYR A 84 -16.77 -16.73 11.97
C TYR A 84 -16.38 -17.92 11.09
N SER A 85 -17.36 -18.76 10.77
CA SER A 85 -17.14 -19.93 9.93
C SER A 85 -16.91 -19.58 8.46
N TYR A 86 -17.50 -18.46 7.99
CA TYR A 86 -17.46 -18.05 6.59
C TYR A 86 -17.27 -16.53 6.44
N GLN A 87 -16.48 -16.13 5.45
CA GLN A 87 -16.24 -14.76 5.05
C GLN A 87 -16.74 -14.52 3.62
N PHE A 88 -17.70 -13.62 3.50
CA PHE A 88 -18.29 -13.18 2.24
C PHE A 88 -17.77 -11.80 1.88
N MET A 89 -17.34 -11.61 0.64
CA MET A 89 -16.99 -10.28 0.14
C MET A 89 -17.75 -9.96 -1.14
N TYR A 90 -18.34 -8.78 -1.15
CA TYR A 90 -18.90 -8.17 -2.36
C TYR A 90 -18.02 -7.01 -2.79
N HIS A 91 -17.66 -6.98 -4.06
CA HIS A 91 -16.93 -5.86 -4.62
C HIS A 91 -17.43 -5.54 -6.02
N ASN A 92 -17.81 -4.28 -6.24
CA ASN A 92 -17.93 -3.74 -7.58
C ASN A 92 -16.51 -3.49 -8.07
N VAL A 93 -16.08 -4.24 -9.07
CA VAL A 93 -14.71 -4.18 -9.55
C VAL A 93 -14.69 -3.88 -11.04
N GLN A 94 -14.14 -2.73 -11.40
CA GLN A 94 -13.76 -2.42 -12.78
C GLN A 94 -12.26 -2.73 -12.97
N ALA A 95 -11.81 -3.94 -12.62
CA ALA A 95 -10.38 -4.26 -12.56
C ALA A 95 -9.97 -5.45 -13.43
N HIS A 96 -8.67 -5.50 -13.69
CA HIS A 96 -8.00 -6.64 -14.30
C HIS A 96 -7.92 -7.80 -13.29
N HIS A 97 -8.21 -9.01 -13.74
CA HIS A 97 -8.23 -10.22 -12.90
C HIS A 97 -6.95 -10.45 -12.09
N GLU A 98 -5.80 -10.03 -12.64
CA GLU A 98 -4.49 -10.15 -12.00
C GLU A 98 -4.44 -9.42 -10.67
N ASP A 99 -5.05 -8.23 -10.58
CA ASP A 99 -5.08 -7.42 -9.36
C ASP A 99 -5.81 -8.16 -8.23
N LEU A 100 -6.97 -8.77 -8.56
CA LEU A 100 -7.77 -9.55 -7.62
C LEU A 100 -7.02 -10.77 -7.08
N SER A 101 -6.29 -11.46 -7.95
CA SER A 101 -5.51 -12.64 -7.55
C SER A 101 -4.29 -12.31 -6.68
N SER A 102 -3.78 -11.08 -6.78
CA SER A 102 -2.62 -10.62 -6.02
C SER A 102 -2.97 -10.11 -4.62
N ASP A 103 -4.21 -9.68 -4.41
CA ASP A 103 -4.67 -9.12 -3.14
C ASP A 103 -5.22 -10.21 -2.20
N GLN A 104 -4.50 -10.40 -1.10
CA GLN A 104 -4.82 -11.38 -0.06
C GLN A 104 -6.20 -11.17 0.56
N SER A 105 -6.72 -9.94 0.55
CA SER A 105 -8.06 -9.63 1.08
C SER A 105 -9.15 -10.33 0.28
N PHE A 106 -8.97 -10.47 -1.03
CA PHE A 106 -9.88 -11.21 -1.90
C PHE A 106 -9.70 -12.72 -1.72
N MET A 107 -8.44 -13.16 -1.69
CA MET A 107 -8.10 -14.58 -1.65
C MET A 107 -8.38 -15.24 -0.29
N HIS A 108 -8.56 -14.48 0.79
CA HIS A 108 -8.91 -15.03 2.11
C HIS A 108 -10.42 -15.30 2.31
N THR A 109 -11.25 -14.93 1.33
CA THR A 109 -12.71 -15.06 1.41
C THR A 109 -13.19 -16.45 1.02
N ASP A 110 -14.31 -16.92 1.57
CA ASP A 110 -14.92 -18.19 1.17
C ASP A 110 -15.86 -18.02 -0.04
N LEU A 111 -16.41 -16.81 -0.20
CA LEU A 111 -17.23 -16.46 -1.35
C LEU A 111 -16.97 -15.02 -1.75
N LEU A 112 -16.49 -14.87 -2.98
CA LEU A 112 -16.23 -13.58 -3.61
C LEU A 112 -17.31 -13.28 -4.66
N LEU A 113 -18.06 -12.21 -4.43
CA LEU A 113 -19.11 -11.71 -5.30
C LEU A 113 -18.61 -10.46 -6.02
N LEU A 114 -18.36 -10.59 -7.32
CA LEU A 114 -17.88 -9.49 -8.15
C LEU A 114 -19.01 -8.95 -9.04
N ALA A 115 -19.18 -7.63 -9.02
CA ALA A 115 -20.12 -6.91 -9.88
C ALA A 115 -19.38 -5.95 -10.82
N GLU A 116 -20.03 -5.62 -11.94
CA GLU A 116 -19.52 -4.68 -12.97
C GLU A 116 -18.10 -4.99 -13.48
N THR A 117 -17.75 -6.27 -13.53
CA THR A 117 -16.42 -6.77 -13.92
C THR A 117 -15.97 -6.41 -15.35
N TRP A 118 -16.89 -5.91 -16.18
CA TRP A 118 -16.70 -5.66 -17.63
C TRP A 118 -16.24 -6.89 -18.42
N THR A 119 -16.49 -8.07 -17.87
CA THR A 119 -16.07 -9.33 -18.46
C THR A 119 -17.06 -9.80 -19.51
N ILE A 120 -16.55 -10.42 -20.56
CA ILE A 120 -17.33 -11.04 -21.64
C ILE A 120 -17.32 -12.57 -21.47
N ARG A 121 -18.27 -13.24 -22.12
CA ARG A 121 -18.42 -14.72 -22.01
C ARG A 121 -17.14 -15.49 -22.34
N SER A 122 -16.33 -14.99 -23.27
CA SER A 122 -15.08 -15.64 -23.70
C SER A 122 -13.93 -15.45 -22.71
N ASP A 123 -14.02 -14.50 -21.78
CA ASP A 123 -12.96 -14.31 -20.80
C ASP A 123 -12.87 -15.56 -19.92
N ARG A 124 -11.66 -15.93 -19.51
CA ARG A 124 -11.41 -17.04 -18.60
C ARG A 124 -10.73 -16.48 -17.36
N PHE A 125 -11.23 -16.90 -16.21
CA PHE A 125 -10.70 -16.51 -14.91
C PHE A 125 -10.40 -17.78 -14.15
N GLU A 126 -9.17 -17.87 -13.67
CA GLU A 126 -8.69 -18.98 -12.87
C GLU A 126 -8.14 -18.37 -11.59
N PHE A 127 -8.94 -18.45 -10.54
CA PHE A 127 -8.53 -18.10 -9.19
C PHE A 127 -8.16 -19.41 -8.50
N LEU A 128 -6.94 -19.46 -7.96
CA LEU A 128 -6.50 -20.59 -7.16
C LEU A 128 -7.48 -20.76 -5.98
N ASP A 129 -7.94 -21.99 -5.75
CA ASP A 129 -8.89 -22.37 -4.69
C ASP A 129 -10.33 -21.86 -4.81
N PHE A 130 -10.69 -21.16 -5.90
CA PHE A 130 -12.08 -20.75 -6.15
C PHE A 130 -12.71 -21.49 -7.32
N LYS A 131 -13.99 -21.83 -7.16
CA LYS A 131 -14.83 -22.28 -8.27
C LYS A 131 -15.58 -21.07 -8.85
N LEU A 132 -15.29 -20.74 -10.11
CA LEU A 132 -15.98 -19.65 -10.81
C LEU A 132 -17.43 -20.04 -11.14
N CYS A 133 -18.37 -19.20 -10.69
CA CYS A 133 -19.76 -19.25 -11.09
C CYS A 133 -20.14 -17.94 -11.77
N ARG A 134 -20.64 -18.00 -13.01
CA ARG A 134 -21.16 -16.83 -13.72
C ARG A 134 -22.67 -16.86 -13.73
N ASN A 135 -23.28 -15.69 -13.55
CA ASN A 135 -24.71 -15.55 -13.73
C ASN A 135 -25.04 -15.76 -15.24
N PRO A 136 -25.86 -16.76 -15.60
CA PRO A 136 -26.19 -17.05 -17.00
C PRO A 136 -27.18 -16.06 -17.61
N PHE A 137 -27.80 -15.16 -16.83
CA PHE A 137 -28.85 -14.26 -17.31
C PHE A 137 -28.36 -13.37 -18.47
N GLU A 138 -29.02 -13.53 -19.62
CA GLU A 138 -28.86 -12.70 -20.80
C GLU A 138 -29.44 -11.31 -20.54
N SER A 139 -28.60 -10.28 -20.61
CA SER A 139 -29.06 -8.93 -20.88
C SER A 139 -28.15 -8.29 -21.94
N ASN A 140 -28.72 -8.25 -23.15
CA ASN A 140 -28.47 -7.34 -24.26
C ASN A 140 -27.20 -6.47 -24.20
N SER A 141 -26.28 -6.78 -25.12
CA SER A 141 -25.53 -5.79 -25.92
C SER A 141 -25.09 -4.52 -25.20
N TYR A 142 -24.14 -4.63 -24.27
CA TYR A 142 -23.26 -3.52 -23.98
C TYR A 142 -22.08 -3.58 -24.96
N LYS A 143 -22.14 -2.75 -26.00
CA LYS A 143 -20.97 -2.45 -26.82
C LYS A 143 -19.93 -1.82 -25.89
N LYS A 144 -18.72 -2.39 -25.84
CA LYS A 144 -17.54 -1.72 -25.29
C LYS A 144 -17.43 -0.36 -25.98
N ALA A 145 -17.49 0.71 -25.20
CA ALA A 145 -17.10 2.06 -25.62
C ALA A 145 -15.58 2.19 -25.53
#